data_AF-A0A2P2MHC9-F1
#
_entry.id   AF-A0A2P2MHC9-F1
#
_cell.length_a   1.000
_cell.length_b   1.000
_cell.length_c   1.000
_cell.angle_alpha   90.00
_cell.angle_beta   90.00
_cell.angle_gamma   90.00
#
_symmetry.space_group_name_H-M   'P 1'
#
loop_
_entity.id
_entity.type
_entity.pdbx_description
1 polymer ?
#
loop_
_entity_poly.entity_id
_entity_poly.type
_entity_poly.pdbx_seq_one_letter_code
_entity_poly.pdbx_strand_id
1 'polypeptide(L)'
;MVKKFLSSNFSVMLFHYDGFVDKWKEFEWSNHVVHISAQNQTKWWFAKRFLHPDIVEDYSYIFLWDEDLGVENFDPQLYLSIVRSEGLEISQPALDTSKSQIHQQITARARKSVVHRRIYKPGICDGKSSAPPCTGWVEMMAPVFTKAAWRCAWYMIQVDFLLHQFF
;
A
#
# COMPACT_ATOMS: atom_id res chain seq x y z
N MET A 1 -12.60 -2.63 4.65
CA MET A 1 -11.69 -1.93 3.71
C MET A 1 -12.44 -1.44 2.46
N VAL A 2 -12.92 -2.33 1.59
CA VAL A 2 -13.47 -2.01 0.25
C VAL A 2 -14.52 -0.89 0.22
N LYS A 3 -15.54 -0.95 1.09
CA LYS A 3 -16.60 0.07 1.16
C LYS A 3 -16.08 1.51 1.29
N LYS A 4 -15.00 1.72 2.06
CA LYS A 4 -14.40 3.06 2.27
C LYS A 4 -13.75 3.62 1.00
N PHE A 5 -13.11 2.75 0.21
CA PHE A 5 -12.49 3.13 -1.04
C PHE A 5 -13.56 3.46 -2.09
N LEU A 6 -14.58 2.61 -2.23
CA LEU A 6 -15.70 2.86 -3.13
C LEU A 6 -16.43 4.16 -2.80
N SER A 7 -16.67 4.46 -1.51
CA SER A 7 -17.30 5.72 -1.09
C SER A 7 -16.41 6.95 -1.30
N SER A 8 -15.14 6.75 -1.64
CA SER A 8 -14.13 7.80 -1.79
C SER A 8 -13.67 7.96 -3.24
N ASN A 9 -14.48 7.53 -4.22
CA ASN A 9 -14.19 7.63 -5.66
C ASN A 9 -12.94 6.86 -6.10
N PHE A 10 -12.75 5.66 -5.55
CA PHE A 10 -11.74 4.71 -6.02
C PHE A 10 -12.41 3.57 -6.77
N SER A 11 -11.77 3.14 -7.86
CA SER A 11 -11.98 1.81 -8.42
C SER A 11 -11.24 0.79 -7.57
N VAL A 12 -11.86 -0.36 -7.29
CA VAL A 12 -11.25 -1.44 -6.53
C VAL A 12 -11.11 -2.66 -7.41
N MET A 13 -9.94 -3.29 -7.35
CA MET A 13 -9.63 -4.56 -7.99
C MET A 13 -9.19 -5.54 -6.90
N LEU A 14 -9.87 -6.69 -6.80
CA LEU A 14 -9.58 -7.75 -5.85
C LEU A 14 -8.85 -8.90 -6.54
N PHE A 15 -7.68 -9.24 -6.02
CA PHE A 15 -6.88 -10.37 -6.46
C PHE A 15 -7.16 -11.60 -5.60
N HIS A 16 -7.67 -12.67 -6.21
CA HIS A 16 -8.01 -13.93 -5.55
C HIS A 16 -6.90 -14.95 -5.83
N TYR A 17 -6.06 -15.20 -4.83
CA TYR A 17 -4.96 -16.17 -4.90
C TYR A 17 -5.42 -17.61 -4.60
N ASP A 18 -6.58 -17.76 -3.96
CA ASP A 18 -7.17 -19.03 -3.52
C ASP A 18 -8.18 -19.62 -4.52
N GLY A 19 -8.57 -18.86 -5.54
CA GLY A 19 -9.58 -19.25 -6.51
C GLY A 19 -11.04 -19.07 -6.05
N PHE A 20 -11.29 -18.69 -4.80
CA PHE A 20 -12.63 -18.67 -4.20
C PHE A 20 -13.36 -17.33 -4.37
N VAL A 21 -13.61 -16.92 -5.62
CA VAL A 21 -14.29 -15.65 -5.94
C VAL A 21 -15.71 -15.59 -5.36
N ASP A 22 -16.44 -16.71 -5.41
CA ASP A 22 -17.86 -16.75 -5.05
C ASP A 22 -18.14 -16.45 -3.58
N LYS A 23 -17.16 -16.64 -2.69
CA LYS A 23 -17.30 -16.29 -1.26
C LYS A 23 -17.61 -14.81 -1.06
N TRP A 24 -17.17 -13.95 -1.98
CA TRP A 24 -17.37 -12.52 -1.88
C TRP A 24 -18.75 -12.07 -2.39
N LYS A 25 -19.54 -12.94 -3.02
CA LYS A 25 -20.87 -12.60 -3.57
C LYS A 25 -21.89 -12.24 -2.48
N GLU A 26 -21.66 -12.64 -1.23
CA GLU A 26 -22.52 -12.25 -0.11
C GLU A 26 -22.48 -10.75 0.19
N PHE A 27 -21.43 -10.05 -0.25
CA PHE A 27 -21.28 -8.63 -0.06
C PHE A 27 -21.85 -7.82 -1.22
N GLU A 28 -22.76 -6.90 -0.96
CA GLU A 28 -23.37 -6.04 -1.99
C GLU A 28 -22.35 -5.26 -2.83
N TRP A 29 -21.24 -4.84 -2.21
CA TRP A 29 -20.18 -4.09 -2.90
C TRP A 29 -19.39 -4.96 -3.89
N SER A 30 -19.49 -6.29 -3.82
CA SER A 30 -18.74 -7.23 -4.68
C SER A 30 -19.06 -7.03 -6.16
N ASN A 31 -20.31 -6.70 -6.49
CA ASN A 31 -20.72 -6.39 -7.86
C ASN A 31 -20.17 -5.05 -8.40
N HIS A 32 -19.50 -4.26 -7.55
CA HIS A 32 -18.98 -2.93 -7.89
C HIS A 32 -17.45 -2.90 -7.99
N VAL A 33 -16.79 -4.06 -7.92
CA VAL A 33 -15.33 -4.18 -8.01
C VAL A 33 -14.92 -5.16 -9.10
N VAL A 34 -13.67 -5.05 -9.57
CA VAL A 34 -13.13 -6.00 -10.54
C VAL A 34 -12.51 -7.17 -9.78
N HIS A 35 -12.95 -8.39 -10.09
CA HIS A 35 -12.38 -9.61 -9.52
C HIS A 35 -11.41 -10.25 -10.52
N ILE A 36 -10.19 -10.55 -10.08
CA ILE A 36 -9.21 -11.27 -10.88
C ILE A 36 -8.72 -12.46 -10.06
N SER A 37 -8.85 -13.67 -10.62
CA SER A 37 -8.51 -14.90 -9.93
C SER A 37 -7.41 -15.64 -10.67
N ALA A 38 -6.34 -15.96 -9.96
CA ALA A 38 -5.25 -16.80 -10.45
C ALA A 38 -4.65 -17.54 -9.25
N GLN A 39 -4.77 -18.86 -9.24
CA GLN A 39 -4.34 -19.67 -8.11
C GLN A 39 -2.83 -19.62 -7.92
N ASN A 40 -2.39 -19.59 -6.66
CA ASN A 40 -0.99 -19.67 -6.25
C ASN A 40 -0.09 -18.58 -6.87
N GLN A 41 -0.64 -17.38 -7.08
CA GLN A 41 0.11 -16.21 -7.55
C GLN A 41 0.28 -15.17 -6.46
N THR A 42 1.37 -14.41 -6.53
CA THR A 42 1.69 -13.36 -5.54
C THR A 42 1.01 -12.03 -5.89
N LYS A 43 0.85 -11.14 -4.90
CA LYS A 43 0.35 -9.76 -5.08
C LYS A 43 1.03 -9.03 -6.24
N TRP A 44 2.36 -9.10 -6.30
CA TRP A 44 3.14 -8.45 -7.34
C TRP A 44 3.01 -9.11 -8.72
N TRP A 45 2.76 -10.41 -8.78
CA TRP A 45 2.44 -11.10 -10.03
C TRP A 45 1.17 -10.56 -10.67
N PHE A 46 0.12 -10.32 -9.87
CA PHE A 46 -1.12 -9.70 -10.34
C PHE A 46 -0.88 -8.26 -10.77
N ALA A 47 -0.24 -7.46 -9.91
CA ALA A 47 0.05 -6.06 -10.23
C ALA A 47 0.85 -5.92 -11.54
N LYS A 48 1.83 -6.79 -11.78
CA LYS A 48 2.60 -6.79 -13.03
C LYS A 48 1.73 -7.03 -14.26
N ARG A 49 0.71 -7.89 -14.17
CA ARG A 49 -0.14 -8.28 -15.31
C ARG A 49 -1.32 -7.36 -15.55
N PHE A 50 -1.94 -6.86 -14.49
CA PHE A 50 -3.24 -6.18 -14.58
C PHE A 50 -3.17 -4.67 -14.30
N LEU A 51 -2.04 -4.18 -13.77
CA LEU A 51 -1.83 -2.75 -13.50
C LEU A 51 -0.70 -2.20 -14.37
N HIS A 52 -0.70 -2.50 -15.68
CA HIS A 52 0.24 -1.88 -16.62
C HIS A 52 0.09 -0.34 -16.58
N PRO A 53 1.16 0.46 -16.69
CA PRO A 53 1.09 1.93 -16.61
C PRO A 53 0.04 2.54 -17.54
N ASP A 54 -0.13 1.99 -18.74
CA ASP A 54 -1.10 2.46 -19.73
C ASP A 54 -2.55 2.02 -19.40
N ILE A 55 -2.74 0.95 -18.61
CA ILE A 55 -4.07 0.54 -18.12
C ILE A 55 -4.54 1.45 -16.99
N VAL A 56 -3.60 1.91 -16.15
CA VAL A 56 -3.90 2.73 -14.97
C VAL A 56 -3.69 4.23 -15.20
N GLU A 57 -3.56 4.67 -16.46
CA GLU A 57 -3.20 6.05 -16.81
C GLU A 57 -4.19 7.10 -16.29
N ASP A 58 -5.48 6.76 -16.24
CA ASP A 58 -6.54 7.63 -15.75
C ASP A 58 -6.57 7.77 -14.22
N TYR A 59 -5.78 6.96 -13.49
CA TYR A 59 -5.71 7.01 -12.04
C TYR A 59 -4.53 7.86 -11.58
N SER A 60 -4.79 8.76 -10.62
CA SER A 60 -3.74 9.61 -10.05
C SER A 60 -2.85 8.87 -9.05
N TYR A 61 -3.41 7.88 -8.34
CA TYR A 61 -2.75 7.11 -7.30
C TYR A 61 -3.11 5.62 -7.44
N ILE A 62 -2.14 4.76 -7.18
CA ILE A 62 -2.27 3.31 -7.19
C ILE A 62 -1.99 2.79 -5.78
N PHE A 63 -2.97 2.11 -5.19
CA PHE A 63 -2.86 1.46 -3.88
C PHE A 63 -2.69 -0.03 -4.13
N LEU A 64 -1.62 -0.64 -3.60
CA LEU A 64 -1.38 -2.07 -3.76
C LEU A 64 -1.26 -2.73 -2.38
N TRP A 65 -2.40 -3.12 -1.83
CA TRP A 65 -2.60 -3.44 -0.42
C TRP A 65 -3.07 -4.88 -0.24
N ASP A 66 -2.66 -5.50 0.86
CA ASP A 66 -3.25 -6.76 1.34
C ASP A 66 -4.58 -6.46 2.06
N GLU A 67 -5.46 -7.45 2.14
CA GLU A 67 -6.80 -7.28 2.73
C GLU A 67 -6.82 -7.10 4.25
N ASP A 68 -5.72 -7.44 4.93
CA ASP A 68 -5.60 -7.58 6.38
C ASP A 68 -4.94 -6.37 7.09
N LEU A 69 -4.66 -5.28 6.37
CA LEU A 69 -3.94 -4.09 6.86
C LEU A 69 -4.61 -3.29 8.00
N GLY A 70 -5.74 -3.72 8.58
CA GLY A 70 -6.33 -3.10 9.78
C GLY A 70 -6.72 -1.63 9.60
N VAL A 71 -7.51 -1.33 8.55
CA VAL A 71 -7.77 0.04 8.07
C VAL A 71 -9.02 0.70 8.68
N GLU A 72 -9.44 0.33 9.89
CA GLU A 72 -10.70 0.84 10.46
C GLU A 72 -10.63 2.34 10.76
N ASN A 73 -9.44 2.85 11.09
CA ASN A 73 -9.19 4.27 11.36
C ASN A 73 -8.64 5.03 10.14
N PHE A 74 -8.46 4.34 9.00
CA PHE A 74 -7.93 4.95 7.78
C PHE A 74 -9.00 5.71 7.02
N ASP A 75 -8.63 6.90 6.54
CA ASP A 75 -9.42 7.74 5.63
C ASP A 75 -8.59 7.99 4.35
N PRO A 76 -9.03 7.47 3.19
CA PRO A 76 -8.26 7.58 1.95
C PRO A 76 -8.17 9.02 1.42
N GLN A 77 -9.18 9.86 1.66
CA GLN A 77 -9.20 11.24 1.17
C GLN A 77 -8.26 12.12 2.00
N LEU A 78 -8.31 11.97 3.33
CA LEU A 78 -7.36 12.65 4.24
C LEU A 78 -5.93 12.16 4.00
N TYR A 79 -5.74 10.87 3.76
CA TYR A 79 -4.41 10.34 3.42
C TYR A 79 -3.88 10.97 2.13
N LEU A 80 -4.67 11.02 1.06
CA LEU A 80 -4.24 11.61 -0.20
C LEU A 80 -4.02 13.13 -0.10
N SER A 81 -4.75 13.84 0.76
CA SER A 81 -4.50 15.28 0.96
C SER A 81 -3.11 15.52 1.57
N ILE A 82 -2.71 14.68 2.54
CA ILE A 82 -1.36 14.71 3.14
C ILE A 82 -0.28 14.34 2.12
N VAL A 83 -0.48 13.25 1.38
CA VAL A 83 0.47 12.79 0.35
C VAL A 83 0.73 13.87 -0.70
N ARG A 84 -0.34 14.54 -1.15
CA ARG A 84 -0.25 15.67 -2.09
C ARG A 84 0.47 16.87 -1.49
N SER A 85 0.12 17.28 -0.27
CA SER A 85 0.74 18.45 0.36
C SER A 85 2.24 18.26 0.61
N GLU A 86 2.65 17.02 0.83
CA GLU A 86 4.04 16.65 1.13
C GLU A 86 4.84 16.27 -0.12
N GLY A 87 4.20 16.21 -1.30
CA GLY A 87 4.84 15.85 -2.57
C GLY A 87 5.42 14.43 -2.57
N LEU A 88 4.75 13.48 -1.90
CA LEU A 88 5.24 12.11 -1.80
C LEU A 88 4.84 11.30 -3.03
N GLU A 89 5.84 10.78 -3.74
CA GLU A 89 5.67 9.94 -4.94
C GLU A 89 5.40 8.46 -4.58
N ILE A 90 6.00 8.00 -3.49
CA ILE A 90 5.81 6.66 -2.92
C ILE A 90 5.61 6.82 -1.41
N SER A 91 4.55 6.24 -0.87
CA SER A 91 4.19 6.38 0.55
C SER A 91 3.42 5.18 1.06
N GLN A 92 3.32 5.02 2.39
CA GLN A 92 2.33 4.15 3.03
C GLN A 92 1.72 4.87 4.24
N PRO A 93 0.50 4.52 4.65
CA PRO A 93 -0.05 4.98 5.91
C PRO A 93 0.74 4.44 7.10
N ALA A 94 0.70 5.19 8.20
CA ALA A 94 1.18 4.67 9.48
C ALA A 94 0.15 3.68 10.08
N LEU A 95 0.65 2.62 10.68
CA LEU A 95 -0.10 1.51 11.24
C LEU A 95 -0.56 1.80 12.66
N ASP A 96 -1.76 1.33 13.01
CA ASP A 96 -2.27 1.46 14.36
C ASP A 96 -1.54 0.46 15.28
N THR A 97 -0.78 0.98 16.25
CA THR A 97 0.00 0.17 17.20
C THR A 97 -0.87 -0.77 18.06
N SER A 98 -2.18 -0.52 18.14
CA SER A 98 -3.10 -1.38 18.88
C SER A 98 -3.70 -2.52 18.05
N LYS A 99 -3.53 -2.49 16.72
CA LYS A 99 -4.17 -3.43 15.78
C LYS A 99 -3.21 -4.15 14.86
N SER A 100 -2.02 -3.60 14.65
CA SER A 100 -1.04 -4.15 13.72
C SER A 100 0.26 -4.51 14.44
N GLN A 101 0.90 -5.58 13.98
CA GLN A 101 2.26 -5.88 14.39
C GLN A 101 3.22 -4.86 13.81
N ILE A 102 3.98 -4.17 14.67
CA ILE A 102 4.92 -3.14 14.25
C ILE A 102 6.32 -3.76 14.12
N HIS A 103 6.75 -4.01 12.89
CA HIS A 103 8.10 -4.46 12.58
C HIS A 103 9.12 -3.31 12.61
N GLN A 104 8.70 -2.12 12.17
CA GLN A 104 9.55 -0.94 12.07
C GLN A 104 8.92 0.25 12.79
N GLN A 105 9.65 0.89 13.71
CA GLN A 105 9.09 1.98 14.52
C GLN A 105 8.66 3.21 13.68
N ILE A 106 9.22 3.41 12.49
CA ILE A 106 8.80 4.50 11.58
C ILE A 106 7.37 4.31 11.06
N THR A 107 6.88 3.07 11.00
CA THR A 107 5.55 2.75 10.46
C THR A 107 4.47 2.83 11.53
N ALA A 108 4.81 2.82 12.82
CA ALA A 108 3.84 3.00 13.89
C ALA A 108 3.24 4.41 13.86
N ARG A 109 1.91 4.54 13.97
CA ARG A 109 1.22 5.83 14.00
C ARG A 109 1.59 6.68 15.21
N ALA A 110 1.99 7.93 14.99
CA ALA A 110 2.19 8.92 16.06
C ALA A 110 1.06 9.97 16.07
N ARG A 111 0.47 10.22 17.25
CA ARG A 111 -0.68 11.14 17.40
C ARG A 111 -0.35 12.63 17.16
N LYS A 112 0.94 13.01 17.26
CA LYS A 112 1.40 14.41 17.17
C LYS A 112 2.18 14.69 15.88
N SER A 113 2.13 13.79 14.90
CA SER A 113 2.82 13.94 13.63
C SER A 113 1.87 13.65 12.48
N VAL A 114 2.04 14.39 11.39
CA VAL A 114 1.30 14.18 10.13
C VAL A 114 2.08 13.24 9.21
N VAL A 115 3.40 13.40 9.13
CA VAL A 115 4.30 12.58 8.31
C VAL A 115 5.55 12.19 9.07
N HIS A 116 5.94 10.93 8.93
CA HIS A 116 7.10 10.35 9.59
C HIS A 116 8.31 10.47 8.68
N ARG A 117 9.17 11.46 8.93
CA ARG A 117 10.38 11.68 8.12
C ARG A 117 11.60 10.96 8.68
N ARG A 118 11.66 10.78 10.01
CA ARG A 118 12.80 10.22 10.73
C ARG A 118 12.35 9.49 11.98
N ILE A 119 13.11 8.47 12.38
CA ILE A 119 13.03 7.90 13.73
C ILE A 119 14.15 8.49 14.58
N TYR A 120 13.81 9.00 15.76
CA TYR A 120 14.80 9.31 16.79
C TYR A 120 14.80 8.20 17.82
N LYS A 121 15.89 7.44 17.86
CA LYS A 121 16.12 6.42 18.86
C LYS A 121 17.45 6.73 19.55
N PRO A 122 17.44 7.20 20.82
CA PRO A 122 18.66 7.56 21.53
C PRO A 122 19.68 6.42 21.49
N GLY A 123 20.91 6.73 21.07
CA GLY A 123 22.00 5.75 20.90
C GLY A 123 22.05 5.01 19.56
N ILE A 124 21.04 5.15 18.69
CA ILE A 124 21.00 4.52 17.36
C ILE A 124 20.83 5.55 16.23
N CYS A 125 19.99 6.57 16.45
CA CYS A 125 19.69 7.61 15.47
C CYS A 125 19.80 8.99 16.12
N ASP A 126 20.55 9.88 15.48
CA ASP A 126 20.73 11.28 15.87
C ASP A 126 20.31 12.26 14.76
N GLY A 127 20.44 13.57 15.00
CA GLY A 127 20.06 14.59 14.01
C GLY A 127 20.85 14.56 12.70
N LYS A 128 22.03 13.92 12.67
CA LYS A 128 22.89 13.79 11.49
C LYS A 128 22.65 12.48 10.73
N SER A 129 21.97 11.53 11.36
CA SER A 129 21.67 10.22 10.79
C SER A 129 20.75 10.37 9.58
N SER A 130 21.24 9.92 8.42
CA SER A 130 20.56 9.96 7.12
C SER A 130 20.49 8.59 6.45
N ALA A 131 20.95 7.56 7.13
CA ALA A 131 20.93 6.18 6.66
C ALA A 131 19.81 5.38 7.35
N PRO A 132 19.40 4.25 6.77
CA PRO A 132 18.55 3.27 7.44
C PRO A 132 19.19 2.78 8.75
N PRO A 133 18.40 2.53 9.83
CA PRO A 133 16.94 2.62 9.92
C PRO A 133 16.40 4.01 10.28
N CYS A 134 17.27 5.01 10.39
CA CYS A 134 16.93 6.33 10.92
C CYS A 134 16.13 7.18 9.92
N THR A 135 16.47 7.06 8.64
CA THR A 135 15.77 7.72 7.53
C THR A 135 15.82 6.86 6.27
N GLY A 136 14.86 7.02 5.36
CA GLY A 136 14.98 6.55 3.98
C GLY A 136 14.75 5.05 3.72
N TRP A 137 14.54 4.23 4.75
CA TRP A 137 14.05 2.86 4.56
C TRP A 137 12.76 2.65 5.34
N VAL A 138 11.73 2.29 4.59
CA VAL A 138 10.47 1.82 5.12
C VAL A 138 10.16 0.54 4.37
N GLU A 139 10.03 -0.56 5.10
CA GLU A 139 9.41 -1.76 4.57
C GLU A 139 7.97 -1.40 4.15
N MET A 140 7.70 -1.53 2.85
CA MET A 140 6.45 -1.08 2.24
C MET A 140 5.46 -2.23 2.19
N MET A 141 4.66 -2.38 3.25
CA MET A 141 3.60 -3.38 3.31
C MET A 141 2.33 -2.90 2.61
N ALA A 142 2.03 -1.60 2.74
CA ALA A 142 0.85 -0.96 2.18
C ALA A 142 1.22 0.16 1.19
N PRO A 143 1.96 -0.12 0.11
CA PRO A 143 2.45 0.92 -0.77
C PRO A 143 1.33 1.63 -1.52
N VAL A 144 1.50 2.94 -1.62
CA VAL A 144 0.74 3.85 -2.46
C VAL A 144 1.72 4.58 -3.35
N PHE A 145 1.42 4.59 -4.64
CA PHE A 145 2.24 5.23 -5.67
C PHE A 145 1.44 6.34 -6.32
N THR A 146 2.10 7.44 -6.67
CA THR A 146 1.60 8.31 -7.74
C THR A 146 1.63 7.55 -9.08
N LYS A 147 0.90 8.06 -10.08
CA LYS A 147 1.00 7.56 -11.45
C LYS A 147 2.45 7.54 -11.98
N ALA A 148 3.21 8.60 -11.75
CA ALA A 148 4.59 8.71 -12.20
C ALA A 148 5.49 7.66 -11.52
N ALA A 149 5.38 7.53 -10.20
CA ALA A 149 6.13 6.53 -9.45
C ALA A 149 5.76 5.10 -9.83
N TRP A 150 4.47 4.83 -10.06
CA TRP A 150 4.00 3.51 -10.48
C TRP A 150 4.58 3.11 -11.83
N ARG A 151 4.66 4.04 -12.80
CA ARG A 151 5.29 3.76 -14.10
C ARG A 151 6.73 3.27 -13.91
N CYS A 152 7.53 3.95 -13.09
CA CYS A 152 8.89 3.51 -12.77
C CYS A 152 8.93 2.18 -12.02
N ALA A 153 8.16 2.05 -10.94
CA ALA A 153 8.10 0.85 -10.12
C ALA A 153 7.71 -0.38 -10.93
N TRP A 154 6.71 -0.24 -11.81
CA TRP A 154 6.22 -1.33 -12.65
C TRP A 154 7.30 -1.93 -13.55
N TYR A 155 8.18 -1.10 -14.14
CA TYR A 155 9.31 -1.59 -14.94
C TYR A 155 10.42 -2.23 -14.12
N MET A 156 10.52 -1.91 -12.82
CA MET A 156 11.49 -2.53 -11.90
C MET A 156 10.99 -3.85 -11.32
N ILE A 157 9.68 -4.13 -11.34
CA ILE A 157 9.12 -5.39 -10.83
C ILE A 157 9.66 -6.56 -11.68
N GLN A 158 10.44 -7.44 -11.04
CA GLN A 158 10.93 -8.69 -11.60
C GLN A 158 10.18 -9.87 -10.96
N VAL A 159 9.15 -10.38 -11.64
CA VAL A 159 8.26 -11.43 -11.10
C VAL A 159 9.01 -12.73 -10.82
N ASP A 160 10.08 -13.02 -11.56
CA ASP A 160 10.88 -14.24 -11.39
C ASP A 160 11.68 -14.26 -10.07
N PHE A 161 12.01 -13.09 -9.50
CA PHE A 161 12.71 -12.97 -8.21
C PHE A 161 11.75 -12.79 -7.03
N LEU A 162 10.50 -12.40 -7.29
CA LEU A 162 9.47 -12.21 -6.26
C LEU A 162 8.92 -13.51 -5.66
N LEU A 163 9.30 -14.67 -6.21
CA LEU A 163 9.00 -15.98 -5.61
C LEU A 163 9.84 -16.29 -4.37
N HIS A 164 10.90 -15.53 -4.08
CA HIS A 164 11.85 -15.84 -3.01
C HIS A 164 12.00 -14.81 -1.89
N GLN A 165 11.36 -13.65 -1.98
CA GLN A 165 11.47 -12.63 -0.93
C GLN A 165 10.13 -11.95 -0.74
N PHE A 166 9.58 -12.17 0.46
CA PHE A 166 8.72 -11.34 1.31
C PHE A 166 7.88 -12.34 2.13
N PHE A 167 8.53 -12.90 3.16
CA PHE A 167 7.92 -13.64 4.28
C PHE A 167 7.90 -12.72 5.49
#